data_AF-A0A7C3J8I4-F1
#
_entry.id   AF-A0A7C3J8I4-F1
#
_cell.length_a   1.000
_cell.length_b   1.000
_cell.length_c   1.000
_cell.angle_alpha   90.00
_cell.angle_beta   90.00
_cell.angle_gamma   90.00
#
_symmetry.space_group_name_H-M   'P 1'
#
loop_
_entity.id
_entity.type
_entity.pdbx_description
1 polymer ?
#
loop_
_entity_poly.entity_id
_entity_poly.type
_entity_poly.pdbx_seq_one_letter_code
_entity_poly.pdbx_strand_id
1 'polypeptide(L)'
;MENTETTDHLTIANTWAKIFNDAIGATHIKNFGTGGFFSSYELIKFQKLLREVPEDERPTIAIFYDGYNDALFGFQYGPGSFQKDITLKLQALVEHQNVKIGLYAISKTLSQYSRVWDRTAARLVERLLFPLPEPNPEAVDLDGAVRMYTRNVRIIRATCQVFQVRCLFVLQPLIVTKEPLTPLERDIFNKMEAHPRFGAEGTHFVREFYKQKHFSSQRAVDQSDTTKHEQ
;
A
#
# COMPACT_ATOMS: atom_id res chain seq x y z
N MET A 1 -9.96 11.64 -10.27
CA MET A 1 -10.51 10.67 -9.30
C MET A 1 -10.32 11.22 -7.89
N GLU A 2 -11.41 11.48 -7.18
CA GLU A 2 -11.42 11.92 -5.79
C GLU A 2 -11.73 10.70 -4.90
N ASN A 3 -11.10 10.62 -3.73
CA ASN A 3 -11.40 9.55 -2.78
C ASN A 3 -12.69 9.91 -2.02
N THR A 4 -13.77 9.17 -2.25
CA THR A 4 -15.06 9.33 -1.57
C THR A 4 -15.25 8.36 -0.40
N GLU A 5 -14.28 7.50 -0.11
CA GLU A 5 -14.40 6.39 0.84
C GLU A 5 -14.19 6.80 2.31
N THR A 6 -13.53 7.93 2.57
CA THR A 6 -13.25 8.41 3.94
C THR A 6 -13.55 9.89 4.09
N THR A 7 -14.19 10.28 5.20
CA THR A 7 -14.36 11.70 5.56
C THR A 7 -12.99 12.34 5.80
N ASP A 8 -12.69 13.41 5.06
CA ASP A 8 -11.31 13.90 4.95
C ASP A 8 -10.75 14.50 6.26
N HIS A 9 -11.62 14.93 7.18
CA HIS A 9 -11.23 15.73 8.34
C HIS A 9 -10.21 15.09 9.30
N LEU A 10 -10.10 13.76 9.33
CA LEU A 10 -9.21 13.02 10.24
C LEU A 10 -8.13 12.22 9.50
N THR A 11 -7.95 12.46 8.20
CA THR A 11 -6.94 11.75 7.41
C THR A 11 -5.55 12.34 7.65
N ILE A 12 -4.52 11.50 7.52
CA ILE A 12 -3.11 11.96 7.50
C ILE A 12 -2.91 13.05 6.45
N ALA A 13 -3.58 12.92 5.29
CA ALA A 13 -3.54 13.91 4.22
C ALA A 13 -4.08 15.28 4.67
N ASN A 14 -5.20 15.33 5.38
CA ASN A 14 -5.75 16.59 5.90
C ASN A 14 -4.89 17.20 7.01
N THR A 15 -4.23 16.38 7.84
CA THR A 15 -3.23 16.88 8.80
C THR A 15 -2.06 17.54 8.07
N TRP A 16 -1.52 16.90 7.04
CA TRP A 16 -0.51 17.52 6.18
C TRP A 16 -1.03 18.75 5.46
N ALA A 17 -2.31 18.77 5.08
CA ALA A 17 -2.90 19.92 4.43
C ALA A 17 -2.84 21.18 5.27
N LYS A 18 -3.22 21.05 6.55
CA LYS A 18 -3.09 22.14 7.53
C LYS A 18 -1.63 22.56 7.70
N ILE A 19 -0.73 21.60 7.96
CA ILE A 19 0.69 21.89 8.19
C ILE A 19 1.33 22.59 6.98
N PHE A 20 1.04 22.14 5.75
CA PHE A 20 1.61 22.75 4.55
C PHE A 20 0.96 24.08 4.18
N ASN A 21 -0.33 24.24 4.45
CA ASN A 21 -0.98 25.55 4.30
C ASN A 21 -0.30 26.58 5.22
N ASP A 22 -0.10 26.21 6.49
CA ASP A 22 0.53 27.08 7.49
C ASP A 22 2.02 27.33 7.21
N ALA A 23 2.77 26.30 6.79
CA ALA A 23 4.23 26.37 6.67
C ALA A 23 4.72 26.90 5.32
N ILE A 24 4.04 26.57 4.22
CA ILE A 24 4.50 26.88 2.85
C ILE A 24 3.41 27.50 1.98
N GLY A 25 2.25 27.85 2.55
CA GLY A 25 1.14 28.44 1.79
C GLY A 25 0.53 27.49 0.77
N ALA A 26 0.59 26.16 0.99
CA ALA A 26 0.00 25.20 0.06
C ALA A 26 -1.52 25.38 -0.02
N THR A 27 -2.02 25.74 -1.20
CA THR A 27 -3.43 26.10 -1.41
C THR A 27 -4.31 24.93 -1.87
N HIS A 28 -3.72 23.89 -2.46
CA HIS A 28 -4.46 22.74 -2.99
C HIS A 28 -3.78 21.42 -2.66
N ILE A 29 -4.42 20.61 -1.81
CA ILE A 29 -3.94 19.28 -1.42
C ILE A 29 -5.06 18.29 -1.65
N LYS A 30 -4.72 17.19 -2.32
CA LYS A 30 -5.69 16.18 -2.75
C LYS A 30 -5.26 14.80 -2.26
N ASN A 31 -6.15 14.15 -1.51
CA ASN A 31 -5.92 12.82 -0.98
C ASN A 31 -6.20 11.75 -2.04
N PHE A 32 -5.14 11.09 -2.50
CA PHE A 32 -5.23 9.94 -3.40
C PHE A 32 -5.01 8.60 -2.69
N GLY A 33 -4.98 8.55 -1.36
CA GLY A 33 -4.87 7.31 -0.60
C GLY A 33 -6.03 6.37 -0.91
N THR A 34 -5.78 5.06 -0.93
CA THR A 34 -6.80 4.03 -1.15
C THR A 34 -6.43 2.81 -0.32
N GLY A 35 -7.41 2.23 0.38
CA GLY A 35 -7.17 1.07 1.24
C GLY A 35 -6.59 -0.10 0.44
N GLY A 36 -5.59 -0.78 1.00
CA GLY A 36 -4.98 -1.98 0.41
C GLY A 36 -4.10 -1.75 -0.83
N PHE A 37 -3.86 -0.50 -1.25
CA PHE A 37 -2.92 -0.23 -2.33
C PHE A 37 -1.49 -0.53 -1.89
N PHE A 38 -0.75 -1.24 -2.74
CA PHE A 38 0.69 -1.43 -2.64
C PHE A 38 1.38 -0.70 -3.80
N SER A 39 2.70 -0.57 -3.74
CA SER A 39 3.46 0.34 -4.62
C SER A 39 3.22 0.17 -6.13
N SER A 40 2.88 -1.03 -6.62
CA SER A 40 2.56 -1.22 -8.05
C SER A 40 1.25 -0.54 -8.45
N TYR A 41 0.23 -0.57 -7.59
CA TYR A 41 -1.04 0.11 -7.87
C TYR A 41 -0.88 1.63 -7.74
N GLU A 42 -0.05 2.09 -6.81
CA GLU A 42 0.30 3.51 -6.70
C GLU A 42 1.03 4.03 -7.94
N LEU A 43 2.00 3.26 -8.46
CA LEU A 43 2.69 3.56 -9.71
C LEU A 43 1.70 3.74 -10.86
N ILE A 44 0.80 2.77 -11.09
CA ILE A 44 -0.20 2.82 -12.16
C ILE A 44 -1.12 4.04 -11.97
N LYS A 45 -1.59 4.28 -10.73
CA LYS A 45 -2.48 5.41 -10.41
C LYS A 45 -1.79 6.75 -10.65
N PHE A 46 -0.52 6.88 -10.28
CA PHE A 46 0.25 8.10 -10.47
C PHE A 46 0.52 8.39 -11.94
N GLN A 47 0.91 7.37 -12.73
CA GLN A 47 1.07 7.51 -14.17
C GLN A 47 -0.24 7.91 -14.85
N LYS A 48 -1.36 7.29 -14.44
CA LYS A 48 -2.69 7.66 -14.94
C LYS A 48 -3.03 9.12 -14.62
N LEU A 49 -2.77 9.57 -13.39
CA LEU A 49 -3.01 10.94 -12.97
C LEU A 49 -2.25 11.94 -13.84
N LEU A 50 -0.93 11.75 -14.01
CA LEU A 50 -0.10 12.66 -14.79
C LEU A 50 -0.48 12.72 -16.27
N ARG A 51 -0.99 11.62 -16.81
CA ARG A 51 -1.48 11.55 -18.19
C ARG A 51 -2.80 12.28 -18.40
N GLU A 52 -3.72 12.19 -17.44
CA GLU A 52 -5.10 12.67 -17.60
C GLU A 52 -5.30 14.12 -17.11
N VAL A 53 -4.44 14.61 -16.23
CA VAL A 53 -4.54 15.95 -15.66
C VAL A 53 -3.79 16.97 -16.53
N PRO A 54 -4.41 18.13 -16.85
CA PRO A 54 -3.75 19.24 -17.54
C PRO A 54 -2.43 19.67 -16.86
N GLU A 55 -1.48 20.20 -17.63
CA GLU A 55 -0.13 20.47 -17.12
C GLU A 55 -0.11 21.47 -15.95
N ASP A 56 -1.00 22.45 -15.97
CA ASP A 56 -1.20 23.48 -14.96
C ASP A 56 -1.90 22.97 -13.69
N GLU A 57 -2.58 21.83 -13.77
CA GLU A 57 -3.22 21.14 -12.65
C GLU A 57 -2.37 19.99 -12.08
N ARG A 58 -1.21 19.68 -12.68
CA ARG A 58 -0.32 18.61 -12.20
C ARG A 58 0.25 18.96 -10.82
N PRO A 59 0.46 17.95 -9.95
CA PRO A 59 1.02 18.19 -8.63
C PRO A 59 2.47 18.70 -8.72
N THR A 60 2.81 19.73 -7.97
CA THR A 60 4.21 20.16 -7.78
C THR A 60 4.95 19.27 -6.78
N ILE A 61 4.21 18.66 -5.84
CA ILE A 61 4.70 17.73 -4.83
C ILE A 61 3.79 16.50 -4.81
N ALA A 62 4.38 15.31 -4.81
CA ALA A 62 3.67 14.06 -4.58
C ALA A 62 4.28 13.33 -3.38
N ILE A 63 3.44 12.90 -2.44
CA ILE A 63 3.85 12.19 -1.23
C ILE A 63 3.26 10.79 -1.28
N PHE A 64 4.14 9.79 -1.27
CA PHE A 64 3.81 8.38 -1.24
C PHE A 64 4.02 7.88 0.19
N TYR A 65 2.94 7.41 0.82
CA TYR A 65 2.94 6.90 2.18
C TYR A 65 2.65 5.40 2.15
N ASP A 66 3.70 4.59 2.23
CA ASP A 66 3.67 3.22 1.69
C ASP A 66 4.49 2.22 2.56
N GLY A 67 4.63 0.98 2.10
CA GLY A 67 5.53 -0.05 2.61
C GLY A 67 4.84 -1.17 3.36
N TYR A 68 3.75 -0.87 4.08
CA TYR A 68 3.03 -1.88 4.85
C TYR A 68 2.43 -2.95 3.95
N ASN A 69 1.71 -2.52 2.91
CA ASN A 69 1.03 -3.43 2.00
C ASN A 69 2.04 -4.22 1.16
N ASP A 70 3.11 -3.61 0.65
CA ASP A 70 4.18 -4.33 -0.06
C ASP A 70 4.81 -5.44 0.80
N ALA A 71 5.09 -5.15 2.07
CA ALA A 71 5.62 -6.15 3.00
C ALA A 71 4.59 -7.26 3.30
N LEU A 72 3.35 -6.88 3.63
CA LEU A 72 2.30 -7.81 4.00
C LEU A 72 1.86 -8.69 2.82
N PHE A 73 1.62 -8.12 1.64
CA PHE A 73 1.24 -8.88 0.45
C PHE A 73 2.41 -9.74 -0.04
N GLY A 74 3.65 -9.26 0.07
CA GLY A 74 4.84 -10.06 -0.20
C GLY A 74 4.91 -11.31 0.68
N PHE A 75 4.66 -11.16 1.98
CA PHE A 75 4.58 -12.28 2.92
C PHE A 75 3.41 -13.24 2.61
N GLN A 76 2.21 -12.70 2.36
CA GLN A 76 1.01 -13.53 2.23
C GLN A 76 0.91 -14.27 0.89
N TYR A 77 1.42 -13.67 -0.18
CA TYR A 77 1.09 -14.10 -1.53
C TYR A 77 2.27 -14.09 -2.51
N GLY A 78 3.46 -13.75 -2.03
CA GLY A 78 4.64 -13.57 -2.86
C GLY A 78 4.65 -12.21 -3.59
N PRO A 79 5.82 -11.78 -4.07
CA PRO A 79 6.06 -10.46 -4.63
C PRO A 79 5.49 -10.31 -6.05
N GLY A 80 4.99 -9.11 -6.38
CA GLY A 80 4.51 -8.77 -7.73
C GLY A 80 3.16 -9.38 -8.11
N SER A 81 2.52 -10.09 -7.19
CA SER A 81 1.19 -10.68 -7.35
C SER A 81 0.10 -9.61 -7.42
N PHE A 82 -0.96 -9.87 -8.20
CA PHE A 82 -2.25 -9.26 -7.91
C PHE A 82 -2.74 -9.71 -6.53
N GLN A 83 -3.57 -8.89 -5.89
CA GLN A 83 -4.25 -9.31 -4.66
C GLN A 83 -5.02 -10.61 -4.93
N LYS A 84 -4.74 -11.67 -4.16
CA LYS A 84 -5.27 -13.01 -4.45
C LYS A 84 -6.80 -13.05 -4.39
N ASP A 85 -7.43 -12.23 -3.57
CA ASP A 85 -8.89 -12.14 -3.53
C ASP A 85 -9.46 -11.66 -4.88
N ILE A 86 -8.85 -10.64 -5.51
CA ILE A 86 -9.20 -10.16 -6.84
C ILE A 86 -8.92 -11.26 -7.86
N THR A 87 -7.76 -11.93 -7.79
CA THR A 87 -7.41 -13.03 -8.69
C THR A 87 -8.46 -14.14 -8.64
N LEU A 88 -8.89 -14.58 -7.46
CA LEU A 88 -9.90 -15.64 -7.31
C LEU A 88 -11.27 -15.21 -7.84
N LYS A 89 -11.65 -13.95 -7.68
CA LYS A 89 -12.90 -13.38 -8.20
C LYS A 89 -12.89 -13.29 -9.73
N LEU A 90 -11.78 -12.81 -10.30
CA LEU A 90 -11.57 -12.76 -11.75
C LEU A 90 -11.50 -14.16 -12.36
N GLN A 91 -10.81 -15.10 -11.71
CA GLN A 91 -10.76 -16.48 -12.13
C GLN A 91 -12.16 -17.10 -12.18
N ALA A 92 -12.97 -16.92 -11.13
CA ALA A 92 -14.35 -17.40 -11.12
C ALA A 92 -15.17 -16.80 -12.27
N LEU A 93 -14.96 -15.52 -12.60
CA LEU A 93 -15.59 -14.85 -13.74
C LEU A 93 -15.18 -15.46 -15.09
N VAL A 94 -13.88 -15.64 -15.31
CA VAL A 94 -13.31 -16.18 -16.56
C VAL A 94 -13.67 -17.66 -16.74
N GLU A 95 -13.72 -18.43 -15.65
CA GLU A 95 -14.09 -19.85 -15.66
C GLU A 95 -15.62 -20.07 -15.66
N HIS A 96 -16.41 -19.00 -15.86
CA HIS A 96 -17.87 -19.06 -15.91
C HIS A 96 -18.51 -19.77 -14.70
N GLN A 97 -17.97 -19.56 -13.50
CA GLN A 97 -18.52 -20.08 -12.25
C GLN A 97 -19.76 -19.26 -11.83
N ASN A 98 -20.80 -19.26 -12.67
CA ASN A 98 -21.94 -18.35 -12.60
C ASN A 98 -22.68 -18.40 -11.27
N VAL A 99 -22.83 -19.59 -10.68
CA VAL A 99 -23.47 -19.77 -9.37
C VAL A 99 -22.69 -19.03 -8.28
N LYS A 100 -21.36 -19.20 -8.27
CA LYS A 100 -20.45 -18.57 -7.31
C LYS A 100 -20.49 -17.05 -7.42
N ILE A 101 -20.43 -16.53 -8.65
CA ILE A 101 -20.51 -15.10 -8.94
C ILE A 101 -21.89 -14.55 -8.54
N GLY A 102 -22.96 -15.27 -8.87
CA GLY A 102 -24.33 -14.89 -8.54
C GLY A 102 -24.55 -14.79 -7.02
N LEU A 103 -24.10 -15.79 -6.26
CA LEU A 103 -24.17 -15.78 -4.79
C LEU A 103 -23.34 -14.63 -4.19
N TYR A 104 -22.15 -14.39 -4.73
CA TYR A 104 -21.33 -13.25 -4.32
C TYR A 104 -22.03 -11.91 -4.60
N ALA A 105 -22.59 -11.74 -5.79
CA ALA A 105 -23.32 -10.53 -6.19
C ALA A 105 -24.53 -10.30 -5.28
N ILE A 106 -25.35 -11.33 -5.03
CA ILE A 106 -26.48 -11.25 -4.08
C ILE A 106 -26.00 -10.82 -2.70
N SER A 107 -24.95 -11.46 -2.18
CA SER A 107 -24.39 -11.13 -0.87
C SER A 107 -23.89 -9.69 -0.79
N LYS A 108 -23.23 -9.18 -1.84
CA LYS A 108 -22.79 -7.77 -1.88
C LYS A 108 -23.95 -6.81 -2.00
N THR A 109 -24.98 -7.11 -2.80
CA THR A 109 -26.22 -6.32 -2.86
C THR A 109 -26.87 -6.24 -1.48
N LEU A 110 -27.00 -7.36 -0.76
CA LEU A 110 -27.51 -7.36 0.62
C LEU A 110 -26.64 -6.54 1.58
N SER A 111 -25.32 -6.57 1.42
CA SER A 111 -24.36 -5.80 2.23
C SER A 111 -24.57 -4.29 2.07
N GLN A 112 -24.98 -3.83 0.88
CA GLN A 112 -25.28 -2.40 0.64
C GLN A 112 -26.48 -1.91 1.45
N TYR A 113 -27.46 -2.79 1.71
CA TYR A 113 -28.67 -2.45 2.46
C TYR A 113 -28.59 -2.83 3.94
N SER A 114 -27.66 -3.70 4.34
CA SER A 114 -27.55 -4.21 5.71
C SER A 114 -26.11 -4.24 6.23
N ARG A 115 -25.82 -3.32 7.15
CA ARG A 115 -24.54 -3.30 7.90
C ARG A 115 -24.34 -4.55 8.76
N VAL A 116 -25.43 -5.17 9.24
CA VAL A 116 -25.35 -6.41 10.02
C VAL A 116 -24.89 -7.54 9.11
N TRP A 117 -25.52 -7.68 7.94
CA TRP A 117 -25.13 -8.68 6.95
C TRP A 117 -23.67 -8.52 6.51
N ASP A 118 -23.25 -7.29 6.19
CA ASP A 118 -21.87 -6.95 5.82
C ASP A 118 -20.85 -7.40 6.88
N ARG A 119 -21.18 -7.18 8.16
CA ARG A 119 -20.28 -7.52 9.27
C ARG A 119 -20.26 -9.00 9.64
N THR A 120 -21.33 -9.74 9.37
CA THR A 120 -21.47 -11.15 9.78
C THR A 120 -21.42 -12.09 8.58
N ALA A 121 -22.53 -12.21 7.86
CA ALA A 121 -22.76 -13.23 6.85
C ALA A 121 -21.96 -12.99 5.56
N ALA A 122 -21.79 -11.73 5.13
CA ALA A 122 -21.09 -11.42 3.89
C ALA A 122 -19.64 -11.94 3.89
N ARG A 123 -18.95 -11.80 5.03
CA ARG A 123 -17.56 -12.30 5.19
C ARG A 123 -17.50 -13.82 5.17
N LEU A 124 -18.50 -14.50 5.73
CA LEU A 124 -18.56 -15.95 5.72
C LEU A 124 -18.81 -16.46 4.29
N VAL A 125 -19.76 -15.85 3.58
CA VAL A 125 -20.02 -16.15 2.16
C VAL A 125 -18.77 -15.92 1.34
N GLU A 126 -18.10 -14.79 1.52
CA GLU A 126 -16.88 -14.46 0.77
C GLU A 126 -15.76 -15.48 1.04
N ARG A 127 -15.56 -15.92 2.29
CA ARG A 127 -14.57 -16.95 2.63
C ARG A 127 -14.92 -18.34 2.08
N LEU A 128 -16.20 -18.71 2.07
CA LEU A 128 -16.67 -19.99 1.53
C LEU A 128 -16.51 -20.05 0.01
N LEU A 129 -16.87 -18.96 -0.68
CA LEU A 129 -16.76 -18.89 -2.13
C LEU A 129 -15.29 -18.71 -2.53
N PHE A 130 -14.57 -17.77 -1.94
CA PHE A 130 -13.20 -17.41 -2.32
C PHE A 130 -12.23 -17.65 -1.16
N PRO A 131 -11.91 -18.93 -0.86
CA PRO A 131 -10.98 -19.24 0.22
C PRO A 131 -9.59 -18.73 -0.15
N LEU A 132 -9.05 -17.83 0.67
CA LEU A 132 -7.69 -17.33 0.51
C LEU A 132 -6.70 -18.43 0.92
N PRO A 133 -5.67 -18.73 0.11
CA PRO A 133 -4.65 -19.70 0.47
C PRO A 133 -3.92 -19.28 1.75
N GLU A 134 -3.43 -20.24 2.53
CA GLU A 134 -2.59 -19.93 3.67
C GLU A 134 -1.28 -19.29 3.22
N PRO A 135 -0.77 -18.29 3.96
CA PRO A 135 0.56 -17.75 3.70
C PRO A 135 1.61 -18.85 3.76
N ASN A 136 2.48 -18.88 2.76
CA ASN A 136 3.64 -19.77 2.72
C ASN A 136 4.83 -18.99 2.20
N PRO A 137 5.36 -18.05 2.99
CA PRO A 137 6.47 -17.19 2.58
C PRO A 137 7.75 -18.01 2.45
N GLU A 138 8.44 -17.88 1.32
CA GLU A 138 9.80 -18.36 1.17
C GLU A 138 10.79 -17.22 1.40
N ALA A 139 12.05 -17.53 1.75
CA ALA A 139 13.08 -16.50 1.92
C ALA A 139 13.26 -15.62 0.65
N VAL A 140 13.05 -16.22 -0.53
CA VAL A 140 13.09 -15.51 -1.82
C VAL A 140 11.98 -14.46 -1.96
N ASP A 141 10.87 -14.60 -1.22
CA ASP A 141 9.74 -13.68 -1.27
C ASP A 141 10.06 -12.35 -0.60
N LEU A 142 10.85 -12.35 0.48
CA LEU A 142 11.29 -11.12 1.15
C LEU A 142 12.12 -10.25 0.20
N ASP A 143 13.18 -10.84 -0.37
CA ASP A 143 14.03 -10.11 -1.30
C ASP A 143 13.25 -9.69 -2.54
N GLY A 144 12.33 -10.54 -3.01
CA GLY A 144 11.46 -10.21 -4.13
C GLY A 144 10.53 -9.03 -3.84
N ALA A 145 9.97 -8.96 -2.63
CA ALA A 145 9.09 -7.86 -2.21
C ALA A 145 9.88 -6.55 -2.11
N VAL A 146 11.05 -6.58 -1.49
CA VAL A 146 11.96 -5.42 -1.40
C VAL A 146 12.40 -4.98 -2.80
N ARG A 147 12.77 -5.91 -3.68
CA ARG A 147 13.12 -5.59 -5.08
C ARG A 147 11.95 -4.98 -5.85
N MET A 148 10.74 -5.49 -5.69
CA MET A 148 9.55 -4.94 -6.35
C MET A 148 9.29 -3.51 -5.88
N TYR A 149 9.23 -3.30 -4.57
CA TYR A 149 8.99 -1.98 -3.98
C TYR A 149 10.08 -0.96 -4.36
N THR A 150 11.36 -1.36 -4.34
CA THR A 150 12.47 -0.50 -4.77
C THR A 150 12.40 -0.15 -6.25
N ARG A 151 12.05 -1.11 -7.13
CA ARG A 151 11.87 -0.87 -8.56
C ARG A 151 10.72 0.11 -8.83
N ASN A 152 9.58 -0.08 -8.18
CA ASN A 152 8.44 0.82 -8.31
C ASN A 152 8.80 2.25 -7.88
N VAL A 153 9.47 2.41 -6.74
CA VAL A 153 9.96 3.73 -6.29
C VAL A 153 10.92 4.36 -7.32
N ARG A 154 11.82 3.58 -7.95
CA ARG A 154 12.72 4.10 -8.99
C ARG A 154 11.95 4.56 -10.23
N ILE A 155 10.95 3.80 -10.68
CA ILE A 155 10.10 4.18 -11.82
C ILE A 155 9.32 5.46 -11.51
N ILE A 156 8.71 5.54 -10.32
CA ILE A 156 7.99 6.74 -9.88
C ILE A 156 8.95 7.93 -9.86
N ARG A 157 10.14 7.80 -9.25
CA ARG A 157 11.14 8.88 -9.23
C ARG A 157 11.54 9.35 -10.62
N ALA A 158 11.78 8.44 -11.56
CA ALA A 158 12.10 8.79 -12.94
C ALA A 158 10.93 9.53 -13.61
N THR A 159 9.70 9.10 -13.36
CA THR A 159 8.50 9.80 -13.83
C THR A 159 8.43 11.21 -13.24
N CYS A 160 8.65 11.35 -11.93
CA CYS A 160 8.66 12.64 -11.25
C CYS A 160 9.71 13.60 -11.81
N GLN A 161 10.90 13.10 -12.18
CA GLN A 161 11.94 13.91 -12.83
C GLN A 161 11.47 14.47 -14.18
N VAL A 162 10.84 13.63 -15.01
CA VAL A 162 10.33 14.03 -16.33
C VAL A 162 9.22 15.09 -16.21
N PHE A 163 8.31 14.91 -15.25
CA PHE A 163 7.18 15.81 -15.04
C PHE A 163 7.46 16.95 -14.05
N GLN A 164 8.71 17.12 -13.63
CA GLN A 164 9.13 18.15 -12.66
C GLN A 164 8.34 18.15 -11.34
N VAL A 165 7.91 16.96 -10.90
CA VAL A 165 7.20 16.75 -9.63
C VAL A 165 8.20 16.42 -8.53
N ARG A 166 8.11 17.08 -7.38
CA ARG A 166 8.93 16.70 -6.20
C ARG A 166 8.29 15.51 -5.48
N CYS A 167 8.89 14.33 -5.64
CA CYS A 167 8.36 13.11 -5.04
C CYS A 167 9.04 12.75 -3.72
N LEU A 168 8.23 12.56 -2.69
CA LEU A 168 8.64 12.16 -1.34
C LEU A 168 8.07 10.76 -1.05
N PHE A 169 8.90 9.89 -0.49
CA PHE A 169 8.51 8.53 -0.13
C PHE A 169 8.70 8.35 1.36
N VAL A 170 7.59 8.09 2.06
CA VAL A 170 7.55 7.89 3.50
C VAL A 170 7.09 6.46 3.75
N LEU A 171 7.93 5.68 4.42
CA LEU A 171 7.52 4.39 4.92
C LEU A 171 6.58 4.60 6.11
N GLN A 172 5.39 3.98 6.05
CA GLN A 172 4.42 4.05 7.12
C GLN A 172 5.04 3.51 8.42
N PRO A 173 5.04 4.25 9.53
CA PRO A 173 5.44 3.75 10.84
C PRO A 173 4.49 2.63 11.28
N LEU A 174 5.05 1.50 11.70
CA LEU A 174 4.30 0.34 12.17
C LEU A 174 4.66 -0.01 13.60
N ILE A 175 3.71 -0.61 14.32
CA ILE A 175 3.96 -1.19 15.65
C ILE A 175 5.11 -2.20 15.59
N VAL A 176 5.24 -2.96 14.49
CA VAL A 176 6.29 -3.98 14.35
C VAL A 176 7.70 -3.41 14.13
N THR A 177 7.80 -2.12 13.76
CA THR A 177 9.07 -1.42 13.49
C THR A 177 9.37 -0.32 14.50
N LYS A 178 8.44 0.00 15.41
CA LYS A 178 8.57 1.10 16.37
C LYS A 178 9.29 0.65 17.62
N GLU A 179 10.26 1.45 18.08
CA GLU A 179 10.93 1.26 19.37
C GLU A 179 11.12 2.62 20.07
N PRO A 180 10.77 2.78 21.37
CA PRO A 180 10.09 1.81 22.23
C PRO A 180 8.57 1.73 22.00
N LEU A 181 7.98 0.59 22.37
CA LEU A 181 6.51 0.39 22.39
C LEU A 181 5.91 0.83 23.74
N THR A 182 4.78 1.54 23.68
CA THR A 182 3.92 1.82 24.84
C THR A 182 3.25 0.53 25.35
N PRO A 183 2.69 0.51 26.57
CA PRO A 183 1.98 -0.67 27.09
C PRO A 183 0.83 -1.15 26.18
N LEU A 184 0.05 -0.23 25.63
CA LEU A 184 -1.04 -0.54 24.69
C LEU A 184 -0.49 -1.15 23.39
N GLU A 185 0.56 -0.54 22.82
CA GLU A 185 1.17 -1.04 21.58
C GLU A 185 1.80 -2.42 21.76
N ARG A 186 2.34 -2.71 22.95
CA ARG A 186 2.87 -4.03 23.30
C ARG A 186 1.79 -5.09 23.35
N ASP A 187 0.63 -4.78 23.93
CA ASP A 187 -0.52 -5.70 23.92
C ASP A 187 -1.01 -5.98 22.49
N ILE A 188 -1.09 -4.95 21.65
CA ILE A 188 -1.44 -5.11 20.23
C ILE A 188 -0.39 -5.95 19.49
N PHE A 189 0.89 -5.69 19.71
CA PHE A 189 2.00 -6.45 19.11
C PHE A 189 1.92 -7.93 19.47
N ASN A 190 1.72 -8.26 20.76
CA ASN A 190 1.58 -9.65 21.21
C ASN A 190 0.37 -10.35 20.57
N LYS A 191 -0.76 -9.64 20.40
CA LYS A 191 -1.93 -10.16 19.70
C LYS A 191 -1.66 -10.41 18.22
N MET A 192 -0.84 -9.58 17.58
CA MET A 192 -0.42 -9.78 16.19
C MET A 192 0.49 -11.00 16.05
N GLU A 193 1.47 -11.18 16.94
CA GLU A 193 2.36 -12.36 16.96
C GLU A 193 1.61 -13.66 17.25
N ALA A 194 0.50 -13.60 18.00
CA ALA A 194 -0.36 -14.75 18.26
C ALA A 194 -1.36 -15.05 17.13
N HIS A 195 -1.47 -14.19 16.11
CA HIS A 195 -2.48 -14.33 15.07
C HIS A 195 -2.15 -15.50 14.11
N PRO A 196 -3.03 -16.48 13.88
CA PRO A 196 -2.70 -17.72 13.15
C PRO A 196 -2.18 -17.54 11.72
N ARG A 197 -2.66 -16.52 11.00
CA ARG A 197 -2.27 -16.24 9.61
C ARG A 197 -1.17 -15.20 9.44
N PHE A 198 -0.73 -14.54 10.51
CA PHE A 198 0.31 -13.52 10.42
C PHE A 198 1.47 -13.92 11.31
N GLY A 199 1.22 -14.05 12.61
CA GLY A 199 2.12 -14.69 13.53
C GLY A 199 3.46 -13.96 13.72
N ALA A 200 4.35 -14.59 14.48
CA ALA A 200 5.73 -14.12 14.64
C ALA A 200 6.47 -14.03 13.29
N GLU A 201 6.22 -14.98 12.38
CA GLU A 201 6.86 -15.00 11.06
C GLU A 201 6.51 -13.77 10.22
N GLY A 202 5.23 -13.40 10.17
CA GLY A 202 4.77 -12.20 9.47
C GLY A 202 5.33 -10.92 10.09
N THR A 203 5.40 -10.83 11.43
CA THR A 203 6.03 -9.68 12.08
C THR A 203 7.51 -9.56 11.74
N HIS A 204 8.23 -10.70 11.71
CA HIS A 204 9.64 -10.76 11.35
C HIS A 204 9.84 -10.34 9.89
N PHE A 205 9.05 -10.88 8.96
CA PHE A 205 9.12 -10.53 7.54
C PHE A 205 8.95 -9.02 7.32
N VAL A 206 7.92 -8.40 7.92
CA VAL A 206 7.67 -6.97 7.78
C VAL A 206 8.82 -6.15 8.37
N ARG A 207 9.34 -6.55 9.53
CA ARG A 207 10.49 -5.87 10.15
C ARG A 207 11.73 -5.92 9.26
N GLU A 208 12.03 -7.07 8.67
CA GLU A 208 13.18 -7.22 7.78
C GLU A 208 13.00 -6.46 6.46
N PHE A 209 11.79 -6.43 5.89
CA PHE A 209 11.48 -5.60 4.73
C PHE A 209 11.84 -4.13 4.98
N TYR A 210 11.46 -3.60 6.14
CA TYR A 210 11.73 -2.21 6.51
C TYR A 210 13.22 -1.94 6.75
N LYS A 211 13.95 -2.89 7.35
CA LYS A 211 15.41 -2.78 7.56
C LYS A 211 16.18 -2.76 6.24
N GLN A 212 15.85 -3.66 5.31
CA GLN A 212 16.58 -3.77 4.04
C GLN A 212 16.42 -2.54 3.14
N LYS A 213 15.32 -1.80 3.27
CA LYS A 213 15.04 -0.60 2.47
C LYS A 213 15.92 0.61 2.82
N HIS A 214 16.57 0.63 3.98
CA HIS A 214 17.43 1.74 4.41
C HIS A 214 18.73 1.91 3.60
N PHE A 215 19.06 1.01 2.67
CA PHE A 215 20.31 1.10 1.89
C PHE A 215 20.25 1.92 0.59
N SER A 216 19.06 2.39 0.15
CA SER A 216 18.93 3.08 -1.15
C SER A 216 19.00 4.60 -1.11
N SER A 217 18.85 5.22 0.07
CA SER A 217 18.90 6.69 0.23
C SER A 217 20.30 7.22 0.49
N GLN A 218 21.22 6.43 1.05
CA GLN A 218 22.59 6.87 1.34
C GLN A 218 23.52 6.84 0.11
N ARG A 219 23.43 5.83 -0.77
CA ARG A 219 24.34 5.74 -1.94
C ARG A 219 24.08 6.78 -3.04
N ALA A 220 22.89 7.37 -3.10
CA ALA A 220 22.59 8.40 -4.10
C ALA A 220 23.16 9.78 -3.74
N VAL A 221 23.52 10.01 -2.47
CA VAL A 221 24.18 11.24 -2.02
C VAL A 221 25.71 11.13 -2.22
N ASP A 222 26.29 9.95 -1.98
CA ASP A 222 27.75 9.74 -2.14
C ASP A 222 28.26 9.76 -3.59
N GLN A 223 27.41 9.46 -4.58
CA GLN A 223 27.82 9.45 -6.00
C GLN A 223 27.70 10.80 -6.70
N SER A 224 26.98 11.77 -6.12
CA SER A 224 26.90 13.14 -6.68
C SER A 224 28.02 14.06 -6.21
N ASP A 225 28.77 13.69 -5.17
CA ASP A 225 29.91 14.48 -4.65
C ASP A 225 31.27 14.06 -5.23
N THR A 226 31.38 12.86 -5.82
CA THR A 226 32.65 12.36 -6.38
C THR A 226 32.90 12.75 -7.84
N THR A 227 31.95 13.40 -8.51
CA THR A 227 32.10 13.83 -9.92
C THR A 227 32.35 15.33 -10.11
N LYS A 228 32.59 16.10 -9.04
CA LYS A 228 32.88 17.56 -9.13
C LYS A 228 34.36 17.94 -8.96
N HIS A 229 35.29 16.98 -8.90
CA HIS A 229 36.71 17.27 -8.70
C HIS A 229 37.69 16.65 -9.70
N GLU A 230 37.22 16.07 -10.81
CA GLU A 230 38.11 15.70 -11.91
C GLU A 230 37.57 16.22 -13.24
N GLN A 231 38.29 17.22 -13.75
CA GLN A 231 38.31 17.82 -15.10
C GLN A 231 37.43 19.03 -15.37
#